data_AF-G9KEC3-F1
#
_entry.id   AF-G9KEC3-F1
#
_cell.length_a   1.000
_cell.length_b   1.000
_cell.length_c   1.000
_cell.angle_alpha   90.00
_cell.angle_beta   90.00
_cell.angle_gamma   90.00
#
_symmetry.space_group_name_H-M   'P 1'
#
loop_
_entity.id
_entity.type
_entity.pdbx_description
1 polymer ?
#
loop_
_entity_poly.entity_id
_entity_poly.type
_entity_poly.pdbx_seq_one_letter_code
_entity_poly.pdbx_strand_id
1 'polypeptide(L)'
;LRFRTRAYRRAAEKWEVAEVVLEVFYKLLRDYEPQLEDFVDQFVELQGEEIIAYKPPGFSLMYHLLNESPMLELALSLLEEGVKQLDTYAPFPGKKHLEKAVQHCLALLNLTLQKENLFMDLLRESQLALIVSPLEQLLQGINPRTKKADNVVNIARYLYHGNTNPELAFESAKILCCISCNSNIQIKLVGDFTHDQGVSQKLMAGFVECLDSEDTEEFVRLEEGSELEKKLAGIRHETRIHILNLLITSLERNPPNLALYLLGFELKKPVSTTNLQDPGVLGCPRTCLHAILNILEKGTEGRTGPAVAVRESPQLAELCYQVIYQLCACSDTSGPTMRYLRTSQDFLFSQLQHLPFSNKEYEMSMLNQMSWLMKTASIELRVTSLNRQRSHTQRLLHLLLDDMPVKPYSDGEGGIEDENRSVSGFLYFDTATKVRR
;
A
#
# COMPACT_ATOMS: atom_id res chain seq x y z
N LEU A 1 19.46 -5.77 -24.58
CA LEU A 1 18.72 -6.35 -25.73
C LEU A 1 18.59 -5.31 -26.85
N ARG A 2 18.91 -5.66 -28.11
CA ARG A 2 18.80 -4.74 -29.26
C ARG A 2 17.38 -4.61 -29.84
N PHE A 3 16.36 -5.05 -29.10
CA PHE A 3 14.97 -5.03 -29.61
C PHE A 3 14.44 -3.61 -29.84
N ARG A 4 15.11 -2.57 -29.32
CA ARG A 4 14.74 -1.17 -29.58
C ARG A 4 15.32 -0.62 -30.86
N THR A 5 16.53 -1.05 -31.22
CA THR A 5 17.29 -0.53 -32.37
C THR A 5 17.12 -1.39 -33.62
N ARG A 6 16.53 -2.58 -33.47
CA ARG A 6 16.19 -3.47 -34.58
C ARG A 6 15.01 -2.90 -35.37
N ALA A 7 15.11 -2.95 -36.71
CA ALA A 7 13.97 -2.68 -37.58
C ALA A 7 13.02 -3.89 -37.58
N TYR A 8 11.74 -3.64 -37.30
CA TYR A 8 10.68 -4.65 -37.32
C TYR A 8 9.79 -4.45 -38.52
N ARG A 9 9.30 -5.55 -39.09
CA ARG A 9 8.39 -5.49 -40.23
C ARG A 9 6.99 -5.08 -39.77
N ARG A 10 6.59 -5.52 -38.57
CA ARG A 10 5.33 -5.12 -37.91
C ARG A 10 5.63 -4.39 -36.62
N ALA A 11 4.89 -3.31 -36.35
CA ALA A 11 5.07 -2.52 -35.13
C ALA A 11 4.86 -3.32 -33.83
N ALA A 12 4.10 -4.42 -33.88
CA ALA A 12 3.83 -5.30 -32.73
C ALA A 12 4.99 -6.27 -32.40
N GLU A 13 5.78 -6.70 -33.39
CA GLU A 13 6.85 -7.71 -33.21
C GLU A 13 7.89 -7.29 -32.16
N LYS A 14 8.14 -5.98 -32.01
CA LYS A 14 9.07 -5.48 -31.01
C LYS A 14 8.62 -5.80 -29.57
N TRP A 15 7.30 -5.80 -29.33
CA TRP A 15 6.71 -6.07 -28.03
C TRP A 15 6.63 -7.57 -27.76
N GLU A 16 6.35 -8.37 -28.78
CA GLU A 16 6.38 -9.84 -28.70
C GLU A 16 7.77 -10.33 -28.28
N VAL A 17 8.83 -9.78 -28.89
CA VAL A 17 10.22 -10.11 -28.52
C VAL A 17 10.53 -9.66 -27.09
N ALA A 18 10.05 -8.48 -26.68
CA ALA A 18 10.29 -7.97 -25.34
C ALA A 18 9.61 -8.84 -24.27
N GLU A 19 8.35 -9.23 -24.50
CA GLU A 19 7.58 -10.10 -23.61
C GLU A 19 8.29 -11.43 -23.37
N VAL A 20 8.60 -12.17 -24.44
CA VAL A 20 9.18 -13.52 -24.31
C VAL A 20 10.53 -13.48 -23.59
N VAL A 21 11.37 -12.49 -23.87
CA VAL A 21 12.68 -12.41 -23.21
C VAL A 21 12.55 -12.02 -21.74
N LEU A 22 11.66 -11.08 -21.40
CA LEU A 22 11.43 -10.69 -20.02
C LEU A 22 10.75 -11.79 -19.22
N GLU A 23 9.89 -12.60 -19.85
CA GLU A 23 9.31 -13.79 -19.24
C GLU A 23 10.40 -14.80 -18.85
N VAL A 24 11.38 -15.04 -19.74
CA VAL A 24 12.53 -15.90 -19.43
C VAL A 24 13.34 -15.34 -18.26
N PHE A 25 13.68 -14.05 -18.28
CA PHE A 25 14.41 -13.42 -17.17
C PHE A 25 13.65 -13.50 -15.86
N TYR A 26 12.34 -13.26 -15.90
CA TYR A 26 11.47 -13.38 -14.74
C TYR A 26 11.50 -14.80 -14.16
N LYS A 27 11.34 -15.83 -15.00
CA LYS A 27 11.41 -17.24 -14.56
C LYS A 27 12.77 -17.58 -13.95
N LEU A 28 13.86 -17.19 -14.60
CA LEU A 28 15.22 -17.43 -14.11
C LEU A 28 15.48 -16.77 -12.75
N LEU A 29 14.99 -15.55 -12.53
CA LEU A 29 15.16 -14.86 -11.25
C LEU A 29 14.20 -15.38 -10.17
N ARG A 30 12.98 -15.75 -10.53
CA ARG A 30 11.99 -16.32 -9.62
C ARG A 30 12.48 -17.64 -9.03
N ASP A 31 13.03 -18.50 -9.87
CA ASP A 31 13.47 -19.85 -9.49
C ASP A 31 14.88 -19.85 -8.86
N TYR A 32 15.56 -18.70 -8.81
CA TYR A 32 16.88 -18.54 -8.21
C TYR A 32 16.79 -18.13 -6.75
N GLU A 33 17.42 -18.89 -5.86
CA GLU A 33 17.59 -18.53 -4.45
C GLU A 33 19.08 -18.34 -4.14
N PRO A 34 19.54 -17.13 -3.76
CA PRO A 34 20.96 -16.87 -3.53
C PRO A 34 21.56 -17.86 -2.52
N GLN A 35 22.61 -18.59 -2.92
CA GLN A 35 23.37 -19.48 -2.04
C GLN A 35 24.82 -19.00 -1.89
N LEU A 36 25.51 -19.41 -0.83
CA LEU A 36 26.91 -19.07 -0.59
C LEU A 36 27.82 -19.54 -1.75
N GLU A 37 27.54 -20.69 -2.36
CA GLU A 37 28.41 -21.23 -3.41
C GLU A 37 28.37 -20.39 -4.70
N ASP A 38 27.33 -19.58 -4.90
CA ASP A 38 27.21 -18.67 -6.04
C ASP A 38 28.25 -17.55 -5.98
N PHE A 39 28.70 -17.21 -4.76
CA PHE A 39 29.66 -16.14 -4.51
C PHE A 39 31.10 -16.66 -4.39
N VAL A 40 31.37 -17.91 -4.80
CA VAL A 40 32.72 -18.48 -4.83
C VAL A 40 33.00 -19.05 -6.22
N ASP A 41 34.22 -18.90 -6.72
CA ASP A 41 34.61 -19.51 -7.98
C ASP A 41 34.68 -21.03 -7.80
N GLN A 42 33.78 -21.73 -8.49
CA GLN A 42 33.76 -23.18 -8.55
C GLN A 42 34.56 -23.61 -9.78
N PHE A 43 35.38 -24.66 -9.67
CA PHE A 43 36.16 -25.19 -10.79
C PHE A 43 35.54 -26.49 -11.28
N VAL A 44 35.40 -26.62 -12.60
CA VAL A 44 34.87 -27.81 -13.27
C VAL A 44 35.89 -28.27 -14.29
N GLU A 45 36.20 -29.56 -14.28
CA GLU A 45 37.13 -30.17 -15.22
C GLU A 45 36.41 -30.47 -16.55
N LEU A 46 36.81 -29.76 -17.61
CA LEU A 46 36.27 -29.94 -18.96
C LEU A 46 37.43 -30.27 -19.90
N GLN A 47 37.38 -31.45 -20.51
CA GLN A 47 38.41 -31.93 -21.45
C GLN A 47 39.84 -31.95 -20.87
N GLY A 48 39.99 -32.07 -19.54
CA GLY A 48 41.29 -32.13 -18.85
C GLY A 48 41.86 -30.76 -18.45
N GLU A 49 41.11 -29.67 -18.62
CA GLU A 49 41.44 -28.35 -18.07
C GLU A 49 40.42 -27.96 -16.98
N GLU A 50 40.90 -27.40 -15.86
CA GLU A 50 40.05 -26.81 -14.84
C GLU A 50 39.56 -25.43 -15.30
N ILE A 51 38.25 -25.30 -15.51
CA ILE A 51 37.60 -24.06 -15.95
C ILE A 51 36.68 -23.58 -14.83
N ILE A 52 36.61 -22.26 -14.61
CA ILE A 52 35.66 -21.66 -13.67
C ILE A 52 34.24 -21.92 -14.18
N ALA A 53 33.41 -22.53 -13.33
CA ALA A 53 32.01 -22.79 -13.59
C ALA A 53 31.27 -21.46 -13.85
N TYR A 54 30.35 -21.49 -14.81
CA TYR A 54 29.45 -20.36 -15.02
C TYR A 54 28.55 -20.17 -13.80
N LYS A 55 28.46 -18.93 -13.33
CA LYS A 55 27.51 -18.55 -12.28
C LYS A 55 26.07 -18.80 -12.74
N PRO A 56 25.14 -19.12 -11.82
CA PRO A 56 23.74 -19.31 -12.20
C PRO A 56 23.17 -18.06 -12.89
N PRO A 57 22.26 -18.20 -13.87
CA PRO A 57 21.68 -17.05 -14.57
C PRO A 57 20.98 -16.06 -13.63
N GLY A 58 20.36 -16.54 -12.55
CA GLY A 58 19.73 -15.70 -11.53
C GLY A 58 20.72 -14.82 -10.76
N PHE A 59 21.93 -15.33 -10.48
CA PHE A 59 23.03 -14.54 -9.91
C PHE A 59 23.41 -13.39 -10.84
N SER A 60 23.61 -13.67 -12.13
CA SER A 60 23.95 -12.64 -13.12
C SER A 60 22.84 -11.60 -13.27
N LEU A 61 21.58 -12.02 -13.24
CA LEU A 61 20.43 -11.10 -13.28
C LEU A 61 20.40 -10.20 -12.05
N MET A 62 20.56 -10.74 -10.85
CA MET A 62 20.65 -9.95 -9.61
C MET A 62 21.80 -8.95 -9.68
N TYR A 63 23.00 -9.41 -10.03
CA TYR A 63 24.17 -8.54 -10.15
C TYR A 63 23.96 -7.38 -11.13
N HIS A 64 23.33 -7.65 -12.28
CA HIS A 64 23.05 -6.61 -13.26
C HIS A 64 21.90 -5.69 -12.85
N LEU A 65 20.87 -6.17 -12.15
CA LEU A 65 19.76 -5.34 -11.67
C LEU A 65 20.17 -4.46 -10.48
N LEU A 66 21.16 -4.89 -9.68
CA LEU A 66 21.73 -4.15 -8.54
C LEU A 66 22.96 -3.31 -8.92
N ASN A 67 23.10 -2.94 -10.20
CA ASN A 67 24.15 -2.07 -10.69
C ASN A 67 23.61 -1.14 -11.80
N GLU A 68 24.32 -0.05 -12.06
CA GLU A 68 24.11 0.79 -13.25
C GLU A 68 24.49 0.00 -14.51
N SER A 69 23.58 -0.85 -14.98
CA SER A 69 23.81 -1.78 -16.08
C SER A 69 22.88 -1.53 -17.26
N PRO A 70 23.25 -1.99 -18.46
CA PRO A 70 22.35 -1.99 -19.61
C PRO A 70 21.05 -2.78 -19.39
N MET A 71 21.04 -3.73 -18.45
CA MET A 71 19.84 -4.51 -18.11
C MET A 71 18.86 -3.66 -17.30
N LEU A 72 19.35 -2.98 -16.26
CA LEU A 72 18.53 -2.07 -15.47
C LEU A 72 18.03 -0.90 -16.33
N GLU A 73 18.91 -0.30 -17.13
CA GLU A 73 18.51 0.79 -18.05
C GLU A 73 17.42 0.31 -19.02
N LEU A 74 17.53 -0.91 -19.55
CA LEU A 74 16.52 -1.47 -20.44
C LEU A 74 15.16 -1.64 -19.74
N ALA A 75 15.18 -2.12 -18.49
CA ALA A 75 14.00 -2.30 -17.66
C ALA A 75 13.31 -0.94 -17.40
N LEU A 76 14.03 0.03 -16.85
CA LEU A 76 13.50 1.36 -16.53
C LEU A 76 12.98 2.09 -17.76
N SER A 77 13.72 2.03 -18.86
CA SER A 77 13.30 2.66 -20.11
C SER A 77 12.13 1.92 -20.77
N LEU A 78 11.82 0.66 -20.40
CA LEU A 78 10.62 -0.05 -20.87
C LEU A 78 9.41 0.37 -20.02
N LEU A 79 9.60 0.52 -18.71
CA LEU A 79 8.58 1.04 -17.82
C LEU A 79 8.15 2.47 -18.21
N GLU A 80 9.11 3.34 -18.55
CA GLU A 80 8.82 4.69 -19.07
C GLU A 80 8.02 4.64 -20.38
N GLU A 81 8.43 3.81 -21.35
CA GLU A 81 7.72 3.70 -22.63
C GLU A 81 6.32 3.08 -22.45
N GLY A 82 6.22 2.06 -21.61
CA GLY A 82 4.96 1.40 -21.26
C GLY A 82 3.92 2.38 -20.76
N VAL A 83 4.27 3.15 -19.72
CA VAL A 83 3.34 4.10 -19.12
C VAL A 83 3.01 5.25 -20.06
N LYS A 84 3.97 5.71 -20.87
CA LYS A 84 3.74 6.72 -21.89
C LYS A 84 2.71 6.28 -22.94
N GLN A 85 2.77 5.02 -23.37
CA GLN A 85 1.80 4.48 -24.34
C GLN A 85 0.44 4.26 -23.68
N LEU A 86 0.39 3.73 -22.46
CA LEU A 86 -0.86 3.48 -21.73
C LEU A 86 -1.60 4.77 -21.38
N ASP A 87 -0.88 5.84 -21.02
CA ASP A 87 -1.46 7.15 -20.71
C ASP A 87 -2.14 7.84 -21.92
N THR A 88 -1.95 7.32 -23.14
CA THR A 88 -2.71 7.79 -24.31
C THR A 88 -4.14 7.27 -24.34
N TYR A 89 -4.44 6.22 -23.57
CA TYR A 89 -5.70 5.47 -23.58
C TYR A 89 -6.13 4.97 -24.98
N ALA A 90 -5.24 5.00 -25.96
CA ALA A 90 -5.50 4.61 -27.34
C ALA A 90 -5.10 3.15 -27.60
N PRO A 91 -5.80 2.43 -28.50
CA PRO A 91 -5.32 1.15 -28.99
C PRO A 91 -4.09 1.34 -29.88
N PHE A 92 -3.11 0.45 -29.75
CA PHE A 92 -1.95 0.40 -30.64
C PHE A 92 -1.51 -1.05 -30.90
N PRO A 93 -0.82 -1.32 -32.02
CA PRO A 93 -0.36 -2.67 -32.35
C PRO A 93 0.55 -3.26 -31.26
N GLY A 94 0.17 -4.42 -30.74
CA GLY A 94 0.93 -5.14 -29.70
C GLY A 94 0.75 -4.59 -28.28
N LYS A 95 -0.32 -3.82 -27.99
CA LYS A 95 -0.64 -3.33 -26.64
C LYS A 95 -0.58 -4.42 -25.56
N LYS A 96 -1.21 -5.57 -25.79
CA LYS A 96 -1.21 -6.70 -24.83
C LYS A 96 0.21 -7.24 -24.55
N HIS A 97 1.02 -7.35 -25.60
CA HIS A 97 2.42 -7.77 -25.47
C HIS A 97 3.25 -6.74 -24.69
N LEU A 98 2.99 -5.44 -24.89
CA LEU A 98 3.60 -4.38 -24.07
C LEU A 98 3.19 -4.49 -22.60
N GLU A 99 1.89 -4.66 -22.32
CA GLU A 99 1.36 -4.82 -20.97
C GLU A 99 2.03 -6.01 -20.26
N LYS A 100 2.15 -7.17 -20.92
CA LYS A 100 2.84 -8.34 -20.37
C LYS A 100 4.35 -8.12 -20.19
N ALA A 101 5.02 -7.49 -21.15
CA ALA A 101 6.44 -7.16 -21.04
C ALA A 101 6.71 -6.21 -19.85
N VAL A 102 5.88 -5.18 -19.66
CA VAL A 102 5.95 -4.27 -18.52
C VAL A 102 5.67 -5.00 -17.21
N GLN A 103 4.67 -5.89 -17.19
CA GLN A 103 4.36 -6.70 -16.00
C GLN A 103 5.57 -7.54 -15.58
N HIS A 104 6.21 -8.26 -16.51
CA HIS A 104 7.44 -9.00 -16.21
C HIS A 104 8.58 -8.10 -15.75
N CYS A 105 8.66 -6.88 -16.29
CA CYS A 105 9.65 -5.90 -15.87
C CYS A 105 9.43 -5.41 -14.43
N LEU A 106 8.19 -5.07 -14.04
CA LEU A 106 7.87 -4.71 -12.66
C LEU A 106 8.09 -5.90 -11.71
N ALA A 107 7.67 -7.09 -12.11
CA ALA A 107 7.85 -8.32 -11.33
C ALA A 107 9.34 -8.67 -11.13
N LEU A 108 10.20 -8.40 -12.13
CA LEU A 108 11.65 -8.53 -12.01
C LEU A 108 12.21 -7.58 -10.93
N LEU A 109 11.84 -6.29 -10.96
CA LEU A 109 12.26 -5.34 -9.94
C LEU A 109 11.76 -5.74 -8.55
N ASN A 110 10.52 -6.23 -8.45
CA ASN A 110 9.96 -6.75 -7.19
C ASN A 110 10.71 -7.96 -6.65
N LEU A 111 11.11 -8.92 -7.51
CA LEU A 111 11.91 -10.06 -7.10
C LEU A 111 13.32 -9.63 -6.66
N THR A 112 13.91 -8.65 -7.35
CA THR A 112 15.20 -8.08 -6.94
C THR A 112 15.09 -7.45 -5.55
N LEU A 113 14.11 -6.58 -5.29
CA LEU A 113 13.91 -5.97 -3.97
C LEU A 113 13.71 -7.01 -2.84
N GLN A 114 13.01 -8.12 -3.13
CA GLN A 114 12.78 -9.18 -2.14
C GLN A 114 14.06 -9.97 -1.81
N LYS A 115 14.90 -10.24 -2.81
CA LYS A 115 16.12 -11.07 -2.67
C LYS A 115 17.37 -10.24 -2.38
N GLU A 116 17.29 -8.92 -2.48
CA GLU A 116 18.41 -7.99 -2.38
C GLU A 116 19.18 -8.10 -1.08
N ASN A 117 18.50 -8.06 0.08
CA ASN A 117 19.18 -8.09 1.38
C ASN A 117 20.05 -9.35 1.53
N LEU A 118 19.45 -10.52 1.27
CA LEU A 118 20.17 -11.79 1.31
C LEU A 118 21.32 -11.83 0.31
N PHE A 119 21.10 -11.39 -0.93
CA PHE A 119 22.14 -11.34 -1.96
C PHE A 119 23.32 -10.45 -1.54
N MET A 120 23.03 -9.28 -0.97
CA MET A 120 24.07 -8.35 -0.50
C MET A 120 24.80 -8.85 0.74
N ASP A 121 24.12 -9.53 1.67
CA ASP A 121 24.73 -10.13 2.84
C ASP A 121 25.71 -11.24 2.43
N LEU A 122 25.27 -12.17 1.57
CA LEU A 122 26.12 -13.23 1.03
C LEU A 122 27.31 -12.67 0.22
N LEU A 123 27.09 -11.61 -0.55
CA LEU A 123 28.18 -10.95 -1.28
C LEU A 123 29.22 -10.35 -0.33
N ARG A 124 28.77 -9.70 0.76
CA ARG A 124 29.65 -9.12 1.78
C ARG A 124 30.44 -10.17 2.56
N GLU A 125 29.85 -11.34 2.79
CA GLU A 125 30.52 -12.48 3.42
C GLU A 125 31.53 -13.17 2.49
N SER A 126 31.31 -13.07 1.17
CA SER A 126 32.22 -13.60 0.17
C SER A 126 33.48 -12.76 0.00
N GLN A 127 34.54 -13.36 -0.55
CA GLN A 127 35.76 -12.64 -0.94
C GLN A 127 35.67 -12.07 -2.37
N LEU A 128 34.50 -12.09 -3.01
CA LEU A 128 34.34 -11.50 -4.33
C LEU A 128 34.45 -9.98 -4.27
N ALA A 129 35.35 -9.43 -5.08
CA ALA A 129 35.52 -7.99 -5.26
C ALA A 129 34.44 -7.38 -6.16
N LEU A 130 33.16 -7.74 -5.94
CA LEU A 130 32.02 -7.15 -6.63
C LEU A 130 31.35 -6.13 -5.71
N ILE A 131 30.87 -5.04 -6.31
CA ILE A 131 30.10 -4.01 -5.63
C ILE A 131 28.71 -4.00 -6.26
N VAL A 132 27.71 -3.85 -5.41
CA VAL A 132 26.31 -3.68 -5.81
C VAL A 132 25.74 -2.50 -5.03
N SER A 133 24.74 -1.85 -5.62
CA SER A 133 24.02 -0.74 -5.00
C SER A 133 22.57 -1.14 -4.77
N PRO A 134 21.96 -0.71 -3.64
CA PRO A 134 20.57 -1.00 -3.38
C PRO A 134 19.65 -0.47 -4.49
N LEU A 135 18.70 -1.28 -4.95
CA LEU A 135 17.85 -0.98 -6.09
C LEU A 135 17.03 0.28 -5.81
N GLU A 136 16.61 0.54 -4.58
CA GLU A 136 15.92 1.78 -4.21
C GLU A 136 16.77 3.03 -4.45
N GLN A 137 18.10 2.92 -4.33
CA GLN A 137 19.02 4.02 -4.67
C GLN A 137 19.20 4.16 -6.18
N LEU A 138 19.30 3.04 -6.90
CA LEU A 138 19.41 3.05 -8.36
C LEU A 138 18.15 3.61 -9.04
N LEU A 139 16.96 3.32 -8.49
CA LEU A 139 15.69 3.89 -8.95
C LEU A 139 15.64 5.42 -8.81
N GLN A 140 16.40 5.99 -7.87
CA GLN A 140 16.54 7.44 -7.71
C GLN A 140 17.51 8.07 -8.73
N GLY A 141 18.17 7.28 -9.58
CA GLY A 141 19.08 7.76 -10.62
C GLY A 141 18.40 8.62 -11.68
N ILE A 142 19.21 9.33 -12.47
CA ILE A 142 18.72 10.13 -13.60
C ILE A 142 18.35 9.20 -14.74
N ASN A 143 17.11 9.24 -15.19
CA ASN A 143 16.66 8.54 -16.38
C ASN A 143 17.41 9.10 -17.62
N PRO A 144 18.18 8.27 -18.35
CA PRO A 144 18.94 8.73 -19.50
C PRO A 144 18.09 9.32 -20.64
N ARG A 145 16.81 8.94 -20.73
CA ARG A 145 15.89 9.37 -21.79
C ARG A 145 15.24 10.72 -21.49
N THR A 146 14.69 10.87 -20.29
CA THR A 146 13.97 12.08 -19.90
C THR A 146 14.89 13.13 -19.28
N LYS A 147 16.11 12.75 -18.91
CA LYS A 147 17.10 13.57 -18.19
C LYS A 147 16.59 14.06 -16.82
N LYS A 148 15.64 13.32 -16.23
CA LYS A 148 15.03 13.61 -14.92
C LYS A 148 15.12 12.38 -14.02
N ALA A 149 15.06 12.57 -12.71
CA ALA A 149 14.92 11.47 -11.75
C ALA A 149 13.44 11.05 -11.65
N ASP A 150 12.91 10.42 -12.70
CA ASP A 150 11.48 10.13 -12.84
C ASP A 150 11.13 8.63 -12.85
N ASN A 151 12.10 7.74 -12.58
CA ASN A 151 11.85 6.29 -12.62
C ASN A 151 10.77 5.87 -11.62
N VAL A 152 10.83 6.35 -10.38
CA VAL A 152 9.83 6.01 -9.35
C VAL A 152 8.46 6.60 -9.70
N VAL A 153 8.43 7.83 -10.24
CA VAL A 153 7.19 8.44 -10.74
C VAL A 153 6.60 7.62 -11.87
N ASN A 154 7.42 7.13 -12.80
CA ASN A 154 7.00 6.27 -13.90
C ASN A 154 6.45 4.92 -13.41
N ILE A 155 7.01 4.36 -12.33
CA ILE A 155 6.45 3.18 -11.66
C ILE A 155 5.07 3.55 -11.07
N ALA A 156 4.98 4.61 -10.27
CA ALA A 156 3.73 5.01 -9.61
C ALA A 156 2.58 5.34 -10.56
N ARG A 157 2.88 5.86 -11.75
CA ARG A 157 1.89 6.13 -12.80
C ARG A 157 1.14 4.88 -13.28
N TYR A 158 1.65 3.67 -13.06
CA TYR A 158 0.88 2.45 -13.37
C TYR A 158 -0.37 2.29 -12.50
N LEU A 159 -0.45 2.97 -11.35
CA LEU A 159 -1.66 3.02 -10.53
C LEU A 159 -2.82 3.76 -11.22
N TYR A 160 -2.55 4.63 -12.22
CA TYR A 160 -3.61 5.28 -13.03
C TYR A 160 -4.47 4.28 -13.77
N HIS A 161 -3.89 3.12 -14.02
CA HIS A 161 -4.48 2.07 -14.85
C HIS A 161 -5.05 0.96 -13.98
N GLY A 162 -5.21 1.15 -12.66
CA GLY A 162 -5.69 0.10 -11.74
C GLY A 162 -7.03 -0.53 -12.14
N ASN A 163 -7.95 0.26 -12.70
CA ASN A 163 -9.23 -0.23 -13.20
C ASN A 163 -9.10 -0.99 -14.53
N THR A 164 -8.23 -0.53 -15.43
CA THR A 164 -8.05 -1.12 -16.77
C THR A 164 -7.06 -2.27 -16.81
N ASN A 165 -6.09 -2.28 -15.90
CA ASN A 165 -4.99 -3.23 -15.82
C ASN A 165 -4.52 -3.39 -14.36
N PRO A 166 -5.28 -4.12 -13.53
CA PRO A 166 -4.99 -4.28 -12.10
C PRO A 166 -3.69 -5.03 -11.82
N GLU A 167 -3.22 -5.91 -12.73
CA GLU A 167 -1.95 -6.61 -12.59
C GLU A 167 -0.76 -5.63 -12.55
N LEU A 168 -0.77 -4.58 -13.38
CA LEU A 168 0.29 -3.56 -13.38
C LEU A 168 0.23 -2.64 -12.15
N ALA A 169 -0.97 -2.26 -11.73
CA ALA A 169 -1.16 -1.45 -10.53
C ALA A 169 -0.70 -2.21 -9.27
N PHE A 170 -0.99 -3.50 -9.18
CA PHE A 170 -0.53 -4.36 -8.09
C PHE A 170 1.00 -4.42 -8.00
N GLU A 171 1.68 -4.76 -9.10
CA GLU A 171 3.15 -4.84 -9.10
C GLU A 171 3.79 -3.48 -8.77
N SER A 172 3.20 -2.39 -9.26
CA SER A 172 3.62 -1.03 -8.92
C SER A 172 3.43 -0.70 -7.44
N ALA A 173 2.25 -0.96 -6.87
CA ALA A 173 1.97 -0.71 -5.45
C ALA A 173 2.94 -1.48 -4.55
N LYS A 174 3.26 -2.73 -4.92
CA LYS A 174 4.22 -3.57 -4.23
C LYS A 174 5.64 -2.97 -4.22
N ILE A 175 6.15 -2.51 -5.38
CA ILE A 175 7.46 -1.83 -5.46
C ILE A 175 7.47 -0.60 -4.55
N LEU A 176 6.43 0.26 -4.68
CA LEU A 176 6.36 1.51 -3.92
C LEU A 176 6.32 1.25 -2.41
N CYS A 177 5.58 0.23 -1.98
CA CYS A 177 5.51 -0.19 -0.58
C CYS A 177 6.88 -0.68 -0.07
N CYS A 178 7.63 -1.44 -0.88
CA CYS A 178 8.95 -1.91 -0.50
C CYS A 178 9.95 -0.76 -0.34
N ILE A 179 10.02 0.16 -1.31
CA ILE A 179 11.00 1.25 -1.27
C ILE A 179 10.64 2.31 -0.20
N SER A 180 9.34 2.53 0.08
CA SER A 180 8.90 3.52 1.06
C SER A 180 9.32 3.18 2.49
N CYS A 181 9.68 1.94 2.78
CA CYS A 181 10.20 1.54 4.09
C CYS A 181 11.57 2.18 4.40
N ASN A 182 12.31 2.69 3.42
CA ASN A 182 13.64 3.26 3.64
C ASN A 182 13.56 4.77 3.98
N SER A 183 13.99 5.13 5.19
CA SER A 183 13.96 6.52 5.67
C SER A 183 14.77 7.49 4.82
N ASN A 184 15.86 7.02 4.18
CA ASN A 184 16.80 7.88 3.45
C ASN A 184 16.21 8.46 2.16
N ILE A 185 15.15 7.84 1.64
CA ILE A 185 14.64 8.14 0.29
C ILE A 185 13.36 9.00 0.34
N GLN A 186 12.72 9.10 1.51
CA GLN A 186 11.42 9.73 1.71
C GLN A 186 11.36 11.19 1.23
N ILE A 187 12.37 11.99 1.57
CA ILE A 187 12.45 13.40 1.15
C ILE A 187 12.48 13.51 -0.38
N LYS A 188 13.27 12.65 -1.03
CA LYS A 188 13.39 12.65 -2.49
C LYS A 188 12.11 12.15 -3.15
N LEU A 189 11.50 11.07 -2.65
CA LEU A 189 10.21 10.57 -3.13
C LEU A 189 9.14 11.67 -3.10
N VAL A 190 9.02 12.38 -1.99
CA VAL A 190 8.09 13.51 -1.85
C VAL A 190 8.40 14.58 -2.89
N GLY A 191 9.68 14.95 -3.05
CA GLY A 191 10.11 15.90 -4.07
C GLY A 191 9.70 15.47 -5.48
N ASP A 192 9.99 14.23 -5.86
CA ASP A 192 9.71 13.69 -7.19
C ASP A 192 8.19 13.64 -7.47
N PHE A 193 7.37 13.30 -6.47
CA PHE A 193 5.90 13.20 -6.60
C PHE A 193 5.20 14.56 -6.62
N THR A 194 5.81 15.59 -6.03
CA THR A 194 5.18 16.91 -5.86
C THR A 194 5.77 18.00 -6.77
N HIS A 195 6.85 17.70 -7.49
CA HIS A 195 7.52 18.66 -8.37
C HIS A 195 6.62 19.17 -9.51
N ASP A 196 5.87 18.28 -10.17
CA ASP A 196 4.91 18.62 -11.22
C ASP A 196 3.49 18.50 -10.69
N GLN A 197 2.76 19.62 -10.62
CA GLN A 197 1.42 19.65 -10.04
C GLN A 197 0.40 18.79 -10.80
N GLY A 198 0.52 18.71 -12.13
CA GLY A 198 -0.39 17.92 -12.97
C GLY A 198 -0.14 16.42 -12.81
N VAL A 199 1.13 16.02 -12.71
CA VAL A 199 1.51 14.63 -12.39
C VAL A 199 1.10 14.30 -10.96
N SER A 200 1.36 15.18 -9.99
CA SER A 200 0.98 15.03 -8.59
C SER A 200 -0.51 14.75 -8.43
N GLN A 201 -1.38 15.55 -9.05
CA GLN A 201 -2.83 15.34 -8.99
C GLN A 201 -3.26 13.97 -9.55
N LYS A 202 -2.66 13.53 -10.66
CA LYS A 202 -2.93 12.21 -11.24
C LYS A 202 -2.41 11.08 -10.36
N LEU A 203 -1.22 11.23 -9.76
CA LEU A 203 -0.68 10.32 -8.75
C LEU A 203 -1.68 10.14 -7.61
N MET A 204 -2.11 11.24 -6.99
CA MET A 204 -3.12 11.18 -5.93
C MET A 204 -4.38 10.44 -6.39
N ALA A 205 -4.92 10.78 -7.56
CA ALA A 205 -6.11 10.13 -8.10
C ALA A 205 -5.91 8.62 -8.31
N GLY A 206 -4.78 8.17 -8.87
CA GLY A 206 -4.50 6.76 -9.08
C GLY A 206 -4.43 5.94 -7.78
N PHE A 207 -3.82 6.49 -6.72
CA PHE A 207 -3.83 5.84 -5.40
C PHE A 207 -5.24 5.76 -4.81
N VAL A 208 -6.00 6.86 -4.91
CA VAL A 208 -7.39 6.94 -4.41
C VAL A 208 -8.31 5.98 -5.16
N GLU A 209 -8.24 5.94 -6.49
CA GLU A 209 -9.03 5.02 -7.32
C GLU A 209 -8.74 3.55 -6.99
N CYS A 210 -7.47 3.20 -6.73
CA CYS A 210 -7.13 1.85 -6.29
C CYS A 210 -7.77 1.52 -4.92
N LEU A 211 -7.71 2.46 -3.96
CA LEU A 211 -8.31 2.28 -2.63
C LEU A 211 -9.84 2.20 -2.67
N ASP A 212 -10.48 2.98 -3.55
CA ASP A 212 -11.93 3.05 -3.73
C ASP A 212 -12.51 1.87 -4.53
N SER A 213 -11.68 0.97 -5.08
CA SER A 213 -12.18 -0.22 -5.78
C SER A 213 -13.16 -1.01 -4.90
N GLU A 214 -14.36 -1.26 -5.44
CA GLU A 214 -15.51 -1.78 -4.68
C GLU A 214 -15.50 -3.29 -4.49
N ASP A 215 -14.44 -3.98 -4.89
CA ASP A 215 -14.34 -5.43 -4.72
C ASP A 215 -14.20 -5.78 -3.23
N THR A 216 -15.18 -6.52 -2.71
CA THR A 216 -15.19 -6.98 -1.32
C THR A 216 -14.36 -8.26 -1.16
N GLU A 217 -13.82 -8.52 0.04
CA GLU A 217 -13.14 -9.80 0.31
C GLU A 217 -14.13 -10.99 0.22
N GLU A 218 -15.43 -10.73 0.43
CA GLU A 218 -16.51 -11.70 0.24
C GLU A 218 -16.76 -12.03 -1.24
N PHE A 219 -16.69 -11.07 -2.17
CA PHE A 219 -16.81 -11.33 -3.62
C PHE A 219 -15.71 -12.28 -4.15
N VAL A 220 -14.53 -12.31 -3.53
CA VAL A 220 -13.47 -13.29 -3.84
C VAL A 220 -13.88 -14.71 -3.42
N ARG A 221 -14.76 -14.85 -2.42
CA ARG A 221 -15.17 -16.13 -1.81
C ARG A 221 -16.48 -16.69 -2.36
N LEU A 222 -17.38 -15.83 -2.85
CA LEU A 222 -18.64 -16.27 -3.44
C LEU A 222 -18.38 -17.13 -4.68
N GLU A 223 -19.09 -18.27 -4.80
CA GLU A 223 -18.93 -19.21 -5.93
C GLU A 223 -19.40 -18.61 -7.27
N GLU A 224 -20.25 -17.59 -7.24
CA GLU A 224 -20.83 -16.93 -8.41
C GLU A 224 -19.87 -15.86 -8.99
N GLY A 225 -19.26 -16.15 -10.13
CA GLY A 225 -18.39 -15.23 -10.88
C GLY A 225 -17.38 -15.96 -11.75
N SER A 226 -16.89 -15.32 -12.81
CA SER A 226 -15.81 -15.90 -13.63
C SER A 226 -14.53 -16.06 -12.79
N GLU A 227 -13.79 -17.16 -12.96
CA GLU A 227 -12.48 -17.37 -12.30
C GLU A 227 -11.53 -16.18 -12.53
N LEU A 228 -11.61 -15.57 -13.71
CA LEU A 228 -10.84 -14.37 -14.03
C LEU A 228 -11.26 -13.16 -13.19
N GLU A 229 -12.56 -12.95 -12.98
CA GLU A 229 -13.07 -11.83 -12.18
C GLU A 229 -12.66 -11.96 -10.72
N LYS A 230 -12.72 -13.19 -10.16
CA LYS A 230 -12.24 -13.48 -8.80
C LYS A 230 -10.75 -13.22 -8.66
N LYS A 231 -9.94 -13.65 -9.64
CA LYS A 231 -8.50 -13.36 -9.67
C LYS A 231 -8.23 -11.86 -9.69
N LEU A 232 -8.94 -11.11 -10.55
CA LEU A 232 -8.75 -9.66 -10.66
C LEU A 232 -9.22 -8.92 -9.40
N ALA A 233 -10.32 -9.36 -8.77
CA ALA A 233 -10.78 -8.84 -7.48
C ALA A 233 -9.74 -9.08 -6.38
N GLY A 234 -9.16 -10.29 -6.31
CA GLY A 234 -8.06 -10.59 -5.38
C GLY A 234 -6.84 -9.70 -5.60
N ILE A 235 -6.46 -9.46 -6.87
CA ILE A 235 -5.34 -8.55 -7.19
C ILE A 235 -5.63 -7.11 -6.74
N ARG A 236 -6.85 -6.60 -6.96
CA ARG A 236 -7.24 -5.26 -6.51
C ARG A 236 -7.26 -5.17 -4.98
N HIS A 237 -7.77 -6.21 -4.31
CA HIS A 237 -7.74 -6.32 -2.86
C HIS A 237 -6.30 -6.23 -2.30
N GLU A 238 -5.37 -7.05 -2.83
CA GLU A 238 -3.96 -7.01 -2.43
C GLU A 238 -3.29 -5.66 -2.76
N THR A 239 -3.69 -5.01 -3.87
CA THR A 239 -3.22 -3.66 -4.21
C THR A 239 -3.60 -2.65 -3.12
N ARG A 240 -4.83 -2.72 -2.59
CA ARG A 240 -5.30 -1.87 -1.48
C ARG A 240 -4.47 -2.12 -0.21
N ILE A 241 -4.20 -3.38 0.11
CA ILE A 241 -3.32 -3.76 1.24
C ILE A 241 -1.94 -3.14 1.09
N HIS A 242 -1.31 -3.26 -0.09
CA HIS A 242 0.01 -2.66 -0.33
C HIS A 242 0.01 -1.14 -0.22
N ILE A 243 -1.04 -0.45 -0.68
CA ILE A 243 -1.16 1.01 -0.52
C ILE A 243 -1.30 1.37 0.96
N LEU A 244 -2.13 0.67 1.73
CA LEU A 244 -2.27 0.94 3.17
C LEU A 244 -0.97 0.66 3.93
N ASN A 245 -0.27 -0.43 3.62
CA ASN A 245 1.04 -0.74 4.22
C ASN A 245 2.12 0.30 3.85
N LEU A 246 2.11 0.82 2.62
CA LEU A 246 2.95 1.96 2.24
C LEU A 246 2.69 3.17 3.13
N LEU A 247 1.40 3.49 3.38
CA LEU A 247 1.02 4.61 4.24
C LEU A 247 1.51 4.40 5.68
N ILE A 248 1.23 3.22 6.26
CA ILE A 248 1.61 2.85 7.62
C ILE A 248 3.13 2.93 7.80
N THR A 249 3.89 2.27 6.93
CA THR A 249 5.36 2.23 7.02
C THR A 249 6.01 3.58 6.76
N SER A 250 5.38 4.44 5.96
CA SER A 250 5.86 5.81 5.69
C SER A 250 5.54 6.76 6.84
N LEU A 251 4.42 6.61 7.54
CA LEU A 251 4.08 7.42 8.72
C LEU A 251 5.03 7.20 9.90
N GLU A 252 5.69 6.03 9.96
CA GLU A 252 6.76 5.74 10.92
C GLU A 252 8.07 6.47 10.61
N ARG A 253 8.18 7.12 9.43
CA ARG A 253 9.37 7.86 9.00
C ARG A 253 9.24 9.34 9.33
N ASN A 254 10.38 9.98 9.58
CA ASN A 254 10.43 11.42 9.85
C ASN A 254 9.84 12.24 8.67
N PRO A 255 9.06 13.30 8.92
CA PRO A 255 8.58 14.20 7.89
C PRO A 255 9.73 14.92 7.14
N PRO A 256 9.58 15.26 5.85
CA PRO A 256 8.45 14.90 4.98
C PRO A 256 8.55 13.43 4.52
N ASN A 257 7.40 12.76 4.46
CA ASN A 257 7.28 11.40 3.95
C ASN A 257 6.10 11.27 2.98
N LEU A 258 6.09 10.19 2.19
CA LEU A 258 5.12 9.96 1.12
C LEU A 258 3.68 9.82 1.64
N ALA A 259 3.49 9.27 2.85
CA ALA A 259 2.17 9.15 3.45
C ALA A 259 1.54 10.51 3.73
N LEU A 260 2.31 11.48 4.26
CA LEU A 260 1.78 12.82 4.52
C LEU A 260 1.27 13.47 3.23
N TYR A 261 2.00 13.32 2.13
CA TYR A 261 1.53 13.76 0.81
C TYR A 261 0.22 13.07 0.42
N LEU A 262 0.18 11.74 0.42
CA LEU A 262 -0.98 10.94 -0.02
C LEU A 262 -2.22 11.12 0.87
N LEU A 263 -2.03 11.45 2.14
CA LEU A 263 -3.11 11.69 3.10
C LEU A 263 -3.62 13.14 3.07
N GLY A 264 -2.98 14.02 2.29
CA GLY A 264 -3.45 15.39 2.03
C GLY A 264 -2.84 16.47 2.93
N PHE A 265 -1.71 16.20 3.59
CA PHE A 265 -1.03 17.20 4.41
C PHE A 265 -0.25 18.21 3.57
N GLU A 266 -0.22 19.46 4.05
CA GLU A 266 0.61 20.50 3.42
C GLU A 266 2.08 20.26 3.78
N LEU A 267 2.93 20.07 2.77
CA LEU A 267 4.37 19.83 2.96
C LEU A 267 5.22 21.09 2.76
N LYS A 268 4.62 22.19 2.27
CA LYS A 268 5.30 23.49 2.12
C LYS A 268 5.30 24.33 3.40
N LYS A 269 4.45 23.96 4.37
CA LYS A 269 4.31 24.58 5.69
C LYS A 269 4.47 23.50 6.76
N PRO A 270 4.61 23.86 8.05
CA PRO A 270 4.60 22.86 9.11
C PRO A 270 3.32 22.01 9.05
N VAL A 271 3.49 20.70 9.11
CA VAL A 271 2.40 19.70 8.97
C VAL A 271 1.25 19.99 9.95
N SER A 272 1.57 20.44 11.15
CA SER A 272 0.62 20.82 12.21
C SER A 272 -0.31 21.98 11.87
N THR A 273 0.00 22.76 10.84
CA THR A 273 -0.82 23.88 10.36
C THR A 273 -1.74 23.50 9.20
N THR A 274 -1.65 22.25 8.72
CA THR A 274 -2.53 21.73 7.66
C THR A 274 -3.99 21.91 8.05
N ASN A 275 -4.81 22.36 7.10
CA ASN A 275 -6.25 22.38 7.24
C ASN A 275 -6.88 21.34 6.30
N LEU A 276 -7.10 20.13 6.83
CA LEU A 276 -7.78 19.05 6.10
C LEU A 276 -9.25 19.45 5.85
N GLN A 277 -9.75 19.16 4.66
CA GLN A 277 -11.08 19.58 4.19
C GLN A 277 -11.67 18.51 3.29
N ASP A 278 -13.00 18.49 3.20
CA ASP A 278 -13.72 17.58 2.32
C ASP A 278 -13.40 17.84 0.84
N PRO A 279 -13.46 16.81 -0.03
CA PRO A 279 -13.15 16.96 -1.44
C PRO A 279 -14.04 18.03 -2.10
N GLY A 280 -13.44 18.92 -2.89
CA GLY A 280 -14.12 20.03 -3.57
C GLY A 280 -14.18 21.33 -2.75
N VAL A 281 -14.03 21.29 -1.43
CA VAL A 281 -13.97 22.51 -0.59
C VAL A 281 -12.64 23.23 -0.87
N LEU A 282 -12.71 24.50 -1.27
CA LEU A 282 -11.55 25.30 -1.69
C LEU A 282 -10.64 24.63 -2.73
N GLY A 283 -11.19 23.73 -3.56
CA GLY A 283 -10.43 22.97 -4.54
C GLY A 283 -9.58 21.84 -3.95
N CYS A 284 -9.85 21.40 -2.71
CA CYS A 284 -9.20 20.25 -2.10
C CYS A 284 -9.46 18.99 -2.95
N PRO A 285 -8.43 18.28 -3.42
CA PRO A 285 -8.63 17.03 -4.13
C PRO A 285 -9.07 15.93 -3.17
N ARG A 286 -9.69 14.87 -3.71
CA ARG A 286 -9.85 13.63 -2.96
C ARG A 286 -8.48 13.03 -2.68
N THR A 287 -8.27 12.53 -1.47
CA THR A 287 -6.99 11.98 -0.98
C THR A 287 -7.16 10.59 -0.40
N CYS A 288 -6.05 9.88 -0.12
CA CYS A 288 -6.11 8.56 0.49
C CYS A 288 -6.78 8.58 1.87
N LEU A 289 -6.69 9.69 2.63
CA LEU A 289 -7.41 9.83 3.89
C LEU A 289 -8.92 9.71 3.68
N HIS A 290 -9.44 10.37 2.64
CA HIS A 290 -10.86 10.31 2.30
C HIS A 290 -11.28 8.93 1.77
N ALA A 291 -10.39 8.19 1.11
CA ALA A 291 -10.65 6.80 0.72
C ALA A 291 -10.71 5.88 1.94
N ILE A 292 -9.77 6.03 2.87
CA ILE A 292 -9.73 5.29 4.14
C ILE A 292 -11.01 5.52 4.97
N LEU A 293 -11.44 6.78 5.11
CA LEU A 293 -12.66 7.09 5.85
C LEU A 293 -13.89 6.51 5.15
N ASN A 294 -13.99 6.67 3.84
CA ASN A 294 -15.08 6.08 3.04
C ASN A 294 -15.11 4.55 3.20
N ILE A 295 -13.96 3.86 3.21
CA ILE A 295 -13.88 2.42 3.46
C ILE A 295 -14.50 2.09 4.82
N LEU A 296 -14.15 2.80 5.89
CA LEU A 296 -14.67 2.54 7.25
C LEU A 296 -16.11 3.00 7.47
N GLU A 297 -16.60 3.94 6.67
CA GLU A 297 -17.96 4.47 6.75
C GLU A 297 -18.97 3.68 5.92
N LYS A 298 -18.53 2.84 4.98
CA LYS A 298 -19.42 1.92 4.27
C LYS A 298 -20.22 1.09 5.30
N GLY A 299 -21.54 1.28 5.28
CA GLY A 299 -22.50 0.57 6.13
C GLY A 299 -22.92 1.28 7.43
N THR A 300 -22.32 2.41 7.82
CA THR A 300 -22.65 3.13 9.08
C THR A 300 -24.08 3.67 9.15
N GLU A 301 -24.77 3.81 8.00
CA GLU A 301 -26.12 4.37 7.91
C GLU A 301 -27.25 3.39 8.31
N GLY A 302 -26.96 2.09 8.44
CA GLY A 302 -27.92 1.04 8.79
C GLY A 302 -27.98 0.70 10.29
N ARG A 303 -29.06 0.02 10.73
CA ARG A 303 -29.17 -0.57 12.09
C ARG A 303 -28.05 -1.57 12.43
N THR A 304 -27.28 -2.00 11.43
CA THR A 304 -26.15 -2.92 11.53
C THR A 304 -24.80 -2.22 11.78
N GLY A 305 -24.71 -0.89 11.66
CA GLY A 305 -23.46 -0.13 11.86
C GLY A 305 -22.39 -0.34 10.77
N PRO A 306 -21.13 0.15 10.95
CA PRO A 306 -19.95 -0.05 10.07
C PRO A 306 -19.57 -1.52 9.86
N ALA A 307 -20.45 -2.44 10.24
CA ALA A 307 -20.41 -3.86 10.02
C ALA A 307 -20.14 -4.27 8.57
N VAL A 308 -20.34 -3.42 7.56
CA VAL A 308 -20.04 -3.80 6.17
C VAL A 308 -18.52 -3.91 5.98
N ALA A 309 -17.74 -2.83 6.12
CA ALA A 309 -16.28 -2.95 5.93
C ALA A 309 -15.59 -3.78 7.02
N VAL A 310 -16.09 -3.73 8.26
CA VAL A 310 -15.61 -4.54 9.38
C VAL A 310 -15.86 -6.03 9.14
N ARG A 311 -16.97 -6.45 8.50
CA ARG A 311 -17.26 -7.87 8.24
C ARG A 311 -16.82 -8.35 6.87
N GLU A 312 -17.02 -7.55 5.84
CA GLU A 312 -16.76 -7.90 4.43
C GLU A 312 -15.30 -7.68 4.02
N SER A 313 -14.53 -6.88 4.79
CA SER A 313 -13.10 -6.68 4.56
C SER A 313 -12.29 -6.41 5.84
N PRO A 314 -12.25 -7.38 6.79
CA PRO A 314 -11.68 -7.17 8.12
C PRO A 314 -10.21 -6.80 8.13
N GLN A 315 -9.41 -7.31 7.19
CA GLN A 315 -7.99 -6.97 7.12
C GLN A 315 -7.80 -5.52 6.64
N LEU A 316 -8.58 -5.08 5.64
CA LEU A 316 -8.53 -3.69 5.19
C LEU A 316 -9.00 -2.71 6.27
N ALA A 317 -10.09 -3.04 6.98
CA ALA A 317 -10.58 -2.21 8.08
C ALA A 317 -9.54 -2.05 9.19
N GLU A 318 -8.82 -3.12 9.54
CA GLU A 318 -7.72 -3.09 10.51
C GLU A 318 -6.64 -2.08 10.11
N LEU A 319 -6.14 -2.18 8.88
CA LEU A 319 -5.11 -1.28 8.35
C LEU A 319 -5.61 0.18 8.28
N CYS A 320 -6.87 0.38 7.91
CA CYS A 320 -7.49 1.71 7.88
C CYS A 320 -7.54 2.35 9.27
N TYR A 321 -7.99 1.63 10.30
CA TYR A 321 -7.96 2.14 11.68
C TYR A 321 -6.53 2.38 12.18
N GLN A 322 -5.56 1.54 11.77
CA GLN A 322 -4.16 1.74 12.12
C GLN A 322 -3.61 3.06 11.55
N VAL A 323 -3.89 3.37 10.27
CA VAL A 323 -3.48 4.64 9.65
C VAL A 323 -4.08 5.83 10.41
N ILE A 324 -5.38 5.79 10.72
CA ILE A 324 -6.06 6.85 11.47
C ILE A 324 -5.41 7.00 12.85
N TYR A 325 -5.17 5.91 13.57
CA TYR A 325 -4.51 5.95 14.87
C TYR A 325 -3.13 6.60 14.78
N GLN A 326 -2.29 6.21 13.82
CA GLN A 326 -0.93 6.78 13.66
C GLN A 326 -0.98 8.28 13.40
N LEU A 327 -1.92 8.75 12.57
CA LEU A 327 -2.14 10.19 12.34
C LEU A 327 -2.54 10.92 13.64
N CYS A 328 -3.41 10.31 14.45
CA CYS A 328 -3.88 10.89 15.70
C CYS A 328 -2.82 10.85 16.82
N ALA A 329 -1.90 9.87 16.78
CA ALA A 329 -0.86 9.66 17.78
C ALA A 329 0.37 10.55 17.57
N CYS A 330 0.67 10.95 16.33
CA CYS A 330 1.83 11.80 16.02
C CYS A 330 1.55 13.27 16.33
N SER A 331 2.49 13.96 16.99
CA SER A 331 2.32 15.35 17.46
C SER A 331 2.03 16.35 16.33
N ASP A 332 2.62 16.14 15.16
CA ASP A 332 2.52 17.07 14.05
C ASP A 332 1.24 16.86 13.23
N THR A 333 0.68 15.64 13.19
CA THR A 333 -0.53 15.34 12.43
C THR A 333 -1.79 15.30 13.29
N SER A 334 -1.66 15.09 14.60
CA SER A 334 -2.78 14.92 15.53
C SER A 334 -3.75 16.12 15.51
N GLY A 335 -3.24 17.34 15.61
CA GLY A 335 -4.07 18.54 15.64
C GLY A 335 -5.01 18.68 14.43
N PRO A 336 -4.48 18.72 13.19
CA PRO A 336 -5.27 18.71 11.96
C PRO A 336 -6.22 17.52 11.85
N THR A 337 -5.72 16.31 12.10
CA THR A 337 -6.50 15.06 11.94
C THR A 337 -7.69 15.02 12.89
N MET A 338 -7.45 15.25 14.19
CA MET A 338 -8.50 15.20 15.22
C MET A 338 -9.54 16.29 15.03
N ARG A 339 -9.14 17.46 14.52
CA ARG A 339 -10.09 18.51 14.14
C ARG A 339 -11.01 18.02 13.02
N TYR A 340 -10.42 17.49 11.94
CA TYR A 340 -11.15 17.02 10.77
C TYR A 340 -12.12 15.87 11.10
N LEU A 341 -11.64 14.83 11.80
CA LEU A 341 -12.46 13.70 12.23
C LEU A 341 -13.65 14.12 13.11
N ARG A 342 -13.49 15.18 13.91
CA ARG A 342 -14.55 15.69 14.78
C ARG A 342 -15.57 16.54 14.05
N THR A 343 -15.12 17.51 13.24
CA THR A 343 -16.01 18.54 12.68
C THR A 343 -16.64 18.15 11.36
N SER A 344 -15.89 17.45 10.50
CA SER A 344 -16.38 17.11 9.15
C SER A 344 -17.08 15.75 9.12
N GLN A 345 -16.62 14.80 9.95
CA GLN A 345 -17.01 13.38 9.80
C GLN A 345 -17.74 12.80 11.01
N ASP A 346 -17.70 13.45 12.19
CA ASP A 346 -18.19 12.88 13.47
C ASP A 346 -17.73 11.42 13.71
N PHE A 347 -16.53 11.12 13.21
CA PHE A 347 -16.10 9.76 12.87
C PHE A 347 -16.05 8.85 14.10
N LEU A 348 -15.37 9.29 15.17
CA LEU A 348 -15.14 8.45 16.34
C LEU A 348 -16.44 8.05 17.03
N PHE A 349 -17.38 8.99 17.18
CA PHE A 349 -18.68 8.67 17.78
C PHE A 349 -19.44 7.67 16.91
N SER A 350 -19.49 7.92 15.59
CA SER A 350 -20.17 7.05 14.64
C SER A 350 -19.62 5.63 14.62
N GLN A 351 -18.32 5.44 14.88
CA GLN A 351 -17.68 4.12 14.85
C GLN A 351 -17.79 3.41 16.21
N LEU A 352 -17.56 4.13 17.31
CA LEU A 352 -17.57 3.56 18.67
C LEU A 352 -18.94 3.02 19.09
N GLN A 353 -20.03 3.60 18.59
CA GLN A 353 -21.39 3.17 18.95
C GLN A 353 -21.74 1.74 18.50
N HIS A 354 -20.86 1.11 17.72
CA HIS A 354 -21.04 -0.24 17.21
C HIS A 354 -20.04 -1.25 17.78
N LEU A 355 -19.29 -0.85 18.81
CA LEU A 355 -18.50 -1.79 19.59
C LEU A 355 -19.39 -2.63 20.52
N PRO A 356 -19.04 -3.91 20.77
CA PRO A 356 -17.90 -4.63 20.20
C PRO A 356 -18.15 -5.14 18.78
N PHE A 357 -17.10 -5.13 17.95
CA PHE A 357 -17.12 -5.82 16.66
C PHE A 357 -17.04 -7.33 16.88
N SER A 358 -17.83 -8.10 16.13
CA SER A 358 -17.87 -9.56 16.24
C SER A 358 -17.90 -10.20 14.86
N ASN A 359 -16.89 -11.02 14.59
CA ASN A 359 -16.80 -11.92 13.46
C ASN A 359 -15.96 -13.14 13.88
N LYS A 360 -16.57 -14.34 13.91
CA LYS A 360 -15.93 -15.58 14.38
C LYS A 360 -14.81 -16.06 13.47
N GLU A 361 -14.82 -15.70 12.19
CA GLU A 361 -13.79 -16.11 11.25
C GLU A 361 -12.52 -15.23 11.36
N TYR A 362 -12.67 -13.98 11.82
CA TYR A 362 -11.62 -12.96 11.82
C TYR A 362 -11.37 -12.36 13.20
N GLU A 363 -11.38 -13.18 14.26
CA GLU A 363 -11.29 -12.73 15.65
C GLU A 363 -10.06 -11.84 15.91
N MET A 364 -8.89 -12.19 15.36
CA MET A 364 -7.67 -11.39 15.55
C MET A 364 -7.77 -10.00 14.93
N SER A 365 -8.24 -9.92 13.68
CA SER A 365 -8.43 -8.63 13.00
C SER A 365 -9.52 -7.80 13.68
N MET A 366 -10.61 -8.41 14.15
CA MET A 366 -11.63 -7.71 14.95
C MET A 366 -11.02 -7.08 16.21
N LEU A 367 -10.23 -7.85 16.96
CA LEU A 367 -9.56 -7.34 18.17
C LEU A 367 -8.59 -6.19 17.85
N ASN A 368 -7.84 -6.30 16.76
CA ASN A 368 -6.92 -5.24 16.34
C ASN A 368 -7.66 -3.97 15.91
N GLN A 369 -8.75 -4.09 15.15
CA GLN A 369 -9.62 -2.97 14.78
C GLN A 369 -10.14 -2.24 16.03
N MET A 370 -10.72 -2.98 16.99
CA MET A 370 -11.21 -2.42 18.24
C MET A 370 -10.08 -1.76 19.05
N SER A 371 -8.89 -2.38 19.08
CA SER A 371 -7.71 -1.84 19.75
C SER A 371 -7.30 -0.49 19.16
N TRP A 372 -7.19 -0.38 17.83
CA TRP A 372 -6.85 0.88 17.17
C TRP A 372 -7.91 1.98 17.36
N LEU A 373 -9.19 1.61 17.26
CA LEU A 373 -10.29 2.55 17.49
C LEU A 373 -10.30 3.07 18.93
N MET A 374 -10.18 2.18 19.92
CA MET A 374 -10.14 2.56 21.34
C MET A 374 -8.90 3.40 21.69
N LYS A 375 -7.74 3.08 21.12
CA LYS A 375 -6.55 3.92 21.27
C LYS A 375 -6.78 5.32 20.70
N THR A 376 -7.42 5.44 19.54
CA THR A 376 -7.76 6.73 18.94
C THR A 376 -8.76 7.51 19.79
N ALA A 377 -9.79 6.84 20.32
CA ALA A 377 -10.76 7.42 21.25
C ALA A 377 -10.09 7.96 22.54
N SER A 378 -9.08 7.26 23.07
CA SER A 378 -8.33 7.71 24.24
C SER A 378 -7.57 9.02 23.99
N ILE A 379 -7.00 9.19 22.78
CA ILE A 379 -6.34 10.42 22.37
C ILE A 379 -7.38 11.55 22.28
N GLU A 380 -8.55 11.28 21.71
CA GLU A 380 -9.63 12.28 21.58
C GLU A 380 -10.13 12.76 22.96
N LEU A 381 -10.38 11.83 23.87
CA LEU A 381 -10.78 12.16 25.24
C LEU A 381 -9.74 13.03 25.93
N ARG A 382 -8.45 12.70 25.79
CA ARG A 382 -7.36 13.52 26.34
C ARG A 382 -7.33 14.91 25.71
N VAL A 383 -7.36 15.01 24.38
CA VAL A 383 -7.26 16.27 23.65
C VAL A 383 -8.46 17.18 23.94
N THR A 384 -9.68 16.65 23.89
CA THR A 384 -10.91 17.42 24.20
C THR A 384 -10.94 17.88 25.65
N SER A 385 -10.51 17.02 26.59
CA SER A 385 -10.44 17.37 28.02
C SER A 385 -9.42 18.48 28.30
N LEU A 386 -8.21 18.35 27.76
CA LEU A 386 -7.15 19.36 27.91
C LEU A 386 -7.57 20.71 27.31
N ASN A 387 -8.28 20.68 26.18
CA ASN A 387 -8.79 21.88 25.51
C ASN A 387 -10.15 22.37 26.07
N ARG A 388 -10.63 21.78 27.17
CA ARG A 388 -11.89 22.16 27.85
C ARG A 388 -13.14 22.06 26.95
N GLN A 389 -13.13 21.17 25.97
CA GLN A 389 -14.24 20.91 25.06
C GLN A 389 -15.26 19.96 25.71
N ARG A 390 -15.91 20.43 26.79
CA ARG A 390 -16.75 19.61 27.68
C ARG A 390 -17.84 18.82 26.96
N SER A 391 -18.53 19.43 25.98
CA SER A 391 -19.60 18.76 25.23
C SER A 391 -19.10 17.54 24.46
N HIS A 392 -17.96 17.65 23.77
CA HIS A 392 -17.35 16.54 23.04
C HIS A 392 -16.86 15.44 23.99
N THR A 393 -16.19 15.82 25.09
CA THR A 393 -15.74 14.86 26.09
C THR A 393 -16.92 14.11 26.74
N GLN A 394 -17.96 14.83 27.16
CA GLN A 394 -19.16 14.22 27.77
C GLN A 394 -19.86 13.29 26.78
N ARG A 395 -20.03 13.70 25.52
CA ARG A 395 -20.66 12.86 24.50
C ARG A 395 -19.95 11.51 24.32
N LEU A 396 -18.62 11.50 24.29
CA LEU A 396 -17.85 10.25 24.20
C LEU A 396 -17.90 9.44 25.49
N LEU A 397 -17.83 10.08 26.66
CA LEU A 397 -17.95 9.39 27.94
C LEU A 397 -19.32 8.73 28.12
N HIS A 398 -20.40 9.42 27.74
CA HIS A 398 -21.75 8.86 27.80
C HIS A 398 -21.88 7.63 26.90
N LEU A 399 -21.25 7.65 25.72
CA LEU A 399 -21.23 6.49 24.82
C LEU A 399 -20.46 5.31 25.42
N LEU A 400 -19.30 5.56 26.02
CA LEU A 400 -18.42 4.53 26.57
C LEU A 400 -18.95 3.92 27.88
N LEU A 401 -19.65 4.73 28.69
CA LEU A 401 -20.20 4.33 29.99
C LEU A 401 -21.67 3.91 29.91
N ASP A 402 -22.29 4.01 28.73
CA ASP A 402 -23.71 3.75 28.49
C ASP A 402 -24.65 4.64 29.34
N ASP A 403 -24.20 5.87 29.60
CA ASP A 403 -24.91 6.92 30.35
C ASP A 403 -25.90 7.69 29.45
N MET A 404 -26.35 7.06 28.36
CA MET A 404 -27.34 7.62 27.45
C MET A 404 -28.73 7.39 28.05
N PRO A 405 -29.59 8.42 28.13
CA PRO A 405 -30.97 8.20 28.56
C PRO A 405 -31.61 7.23 27.59
N VAL A 406 -32.01 6.06 28.11
CA VAL A 406 -32.71 5.01 27.38
C VAL A 406 -33.81 5.67 26.56
N LYS A 407 -33.67 5.69 25.22
CA LYS A 407 -34.81 6.02 24.37
C LYS A 407 -35.89 5.01 24.75
N PRO A 408 -37.10 5.44 25.14
CA PRO A 408 -38.13 4.52 25.59
C PRO A 408 -38.38 3.51 24.46
N TYR A 409 -37.97 2.27 24.71
CA TYR A 409 -38.22 1.15 23.84
C TYR A 409 -39.74 1.04 23.66
N SER A 410 -40.21 1.22 22.44
CA SER A 410 -41.53 0.73 22.05
C SER A 410 -41.44 -0.79 21.95
N ASP A 411 -41.93 -1.44 22.99
CA ASP A 411 -42.28 -2.86 23.19
C ASP A 411 -41.80 -3.88 22.13
N GLY A 412 -41.04 -4.88 22.59
CA GLY A 412 -40.90 -6.15 21.90
C GLY A 412 -39.59 -6.89 22.20
N GLU A 413 -39.61 -7.72 23.25
CA GLU A 413 -38.77 -8.92 23.46
C GLU A 413 -37.31 -8.89 22.94
N GLY A 414 -36.36 -8.50 23.80
CA GLY A 414 -34.92 -8.73 23.62
C GLY A 414 -34.27 -8.98 24.98
N GLY A 415 -34.00 -10.25 25.31
CA GLY A 415 -33.37 -10.66 26.57
C GLY A 415 -31.87 -10.88 26.42
N ILE A 416 -31.10 -10.56 27.47
CA ILE A 416 -29.73 -10.98 27.88
C ILE A 416 -28.58 -10.94 26.84
N GLU A 417 -28.83 -11.14 25.54
CA GLU A 417 -27.83 -11.01 24.47
C GLU A 417 -27.43 -9.55 24.17
N ASP A 418 -28.21 -8.57 24.64
CA ASP A 418 -27.94 -7.14 24.41
C ASP A 418 -26.93 -6.53 25.40
N GLU A 419 -26.74 -7.09 26.60
CA GLU A 419 -25.73 -6.57 27.56
C GLU A 419 -24.30 -6.74 27.00
N ASN A 420 -24.03 -7.85 26.29
CA ASN A 420 -22.75 -8.10 25.60
C ASN A 420 -22.55 -7.27 24.31
N ARG A 421 -23.56 -6.51 23.88
CA ARG A 421 -23.49 -5.62 22.72
C ARG A 421 -23.33 -4.15 23.11
N SER A 422 -23.32 -3.83 24.40
CA SER A 422 -23.03 -2.49 24.89
C SER A 422 -21.52 -2.24 24.94
N VAL A 423 -21.10 -1.00 24.66
CA VAL A 423 -19.69 -0.59 24.76
C VAL A 423 -19.20 -0.71 26.21
N SER A 424 -20.07 -0.42 27.18
CA SER A 424 -19.80 -0.56 28.61
C SER A 424 -19.57 -2.02 29.02
N GLY A 425 -20.38 -2.95 28.52
CA GLY A 425 -20.21 -4.40 28.71
C GLY A 425 -18.91 -4.93 28.11
N PHE A 426 -18.52 -4.45 26.92
CA PHE A 426 -17.22 -4.79 26.32
C PHE A 426 -16.02 -4.31 27.17
N LEU A 427 -16.12 -3.12 27.77
CA LEU A 427 -15.06 -2.56 28.63
C LEU A 427 -15.05 -3.15 30.04
N TYR A 428 -16.12 -3.86 30.43
CA TYR A 428 -16.22 -4.51 31.74
C TYR A 428 -15.35 -5.78 31.78
N PHE A 429 -14.09 -5.62 32.20
CA PHE A 429 -13.24 -6.75 32.52
C PHE A 429 -13.66 -7.37 33.84
N ASP A 430 -14.24 -8.57 33.77
CA ASP A 430 -14.57 -9.36 34.96
C ASP A 430 -13.27 -9.77 35.67
N THR A 431 -12.85 -8.95 36.63
CA THR A 431 -11.64 -9.17 37.47
C THR A 431 -11.81 -10.35 38.44
N ALA A 432 -12.87 -11.14 38.28
CA ALA A 432 -13.25 -12.23 39.16
C ALA A 432 -13.15 -13.63 38.52
N THR A 433 -12.27 -13.86 37.54
CA THR A 433 -11.77 -15.23 37.31
C THR A 433 -10.80 -15.59 38.45
N LYS A 434 -11.39 -16.01 39.58
CA LYS A 434 -10.67 -16.72 40.64
C LYS A 434 -9.96 -17.91 39.99
N VAL A 435 -8.64 -17.82 39.92
CA VAL A 435 -7.74 -18.97 39.75
C VAL A 435 -8.14 -20.01 40.78
N ARG A 436 -8.86 -21.05 40.36
CA ARG A 436 -8.96 -22.28 41.15
C ARG A 436 -7.60 -22.96 41.05
N ARG A 437 -6.85 -22.89 42.15
CA ARG A 437 -5.72 -23.79 42.42
C ARG A 437 -6.19 -25.23 42.48
#